data_AF-A0A972JV50-F1
#
_entry.id   AF-A0A972JV50-F1
#
_cell.length_a   1.000
_cell.length_b   1.000
_cell.length_c   1.000
_cell.angle_alpha   90.00
_cell.angle_beta   90.00
_cell.angle_gamma   90.00
#
_symmetry.space_group_name_H-M   'P 1'
#
loop_
_entity.id
_entity.type
_entity.pdbx_description
1 polymer ?
#
loop_
_entity_poly.entity_id
_entity_poly.type
_entity_poly.pdbx_seq_one_letter_code
_entity_poly.pdbx_strand_id
1 'polypeptide(L)' 'MTNNLESTKRVIRSFPSEKLVVRHAEGEWTIKEILVHVIDDERIYYYRTLRVA' A
#
# COMPACT_ATOMS: atom_id res chain seq x y z
N MET A 1 6.74 -2.28 -20.46
CA MET A 1 6.82 -2.33 -18.98
C MET A 1 5.69 -1.50 -18.41
N THR A 2 4.70 -2.12 -17.78
CA THR A 2 3.63 -1.39 -17.07
C THR A 2 4.26 -0.70 -15.86
N ASN A 3 4.02 0.61 -15.69
CA ASN A 3 4.49 1.33 -14.52
C ASN A 3 3.55 1.01 -13.34
N ASN A 4 3.94 0.04 -12.51
CA ASN A 4 3.14 -0.43 -11.38
C ASN A 4 2.80 0.69 -10.40
N LEU A 5 3.74 1.60 -10.13
CA LEU A 5 3.53 2.73 -9.23
C LEU A 5 2.38 3.63 -9.72
N GLU A 6 2.37 3.95 -11.01
CA GLU A 6 1.33 4.81 -11.59
C GLU A 6 -0.03 4.10 -11.69
N SER A 7 -0.03 2.79 -11.94
CA SER A 7 -1.26 1.99 -11.89
C SER A 7 -1.86 1.96 -10.48
N THR A 8 -1.04 1.69 -9.46
CA THR A 8 -1.48 1.66 -8.05
C THR A 8 -2.01 3.02 -7.61
N LYS A 9 -1.28 4.11 -7.91
CA LYS A 9 -1.74 5.48 -7.59
C LYS A 9 -3.09 5.79 -8.23
N ARG A 10 -3.29 5.39 -9.49
CA ARG A 10 -4.55 5.62 -10.21
C ARG A 10 -5.72 4.91 -9.53
N VAL A 11 -5.53 3.67 -9.12
CA VAL A 11 -6.55 2.88 -8.41
C VAL A 11 -6.87 3.50 -7.06
N ILE A 12 -5.87 3.78 -6.22
CA ILE A 12 -6.10 4.34 -4.88
C ILE A 12 -6.78 5.72 -4.96
N ARG A 13 -6.36 6.57 -5.91
CA ARG A 13 -6.95 7.91 -6.11
C ARG A 13 -8.35 7.88 -6.71
N SER A 14 -8.79 6.75 -7.28
CA SER A 14 -10.15 6.62 -7.80
C SER A 14 -11.21 6.44 -6.70
N PHE A 15 -10.79 6.08 -5.48
CA PHE A 15 -11.69 5.95 -4.34
C PHE A 15 -11.87 7.30 -3.61
N PRO A 16 -13.09 7.59 -3.10
CA PRO A 16 -13.29 8.67 -2.14
C PRO A 16 -12.45 8.47 -0.89
N SER A 17 -11.97 9.57 -0.31
CA SER A 17 -11.10 9.55 0.87
C SER A 17 -11.74 8.86 2.08
N GLU A 18 -13.06 8.94 2.25
CA GLU A 18 -13.74 8.27 3.35
C GLU A 18 -13.67 6.74 3.20
N LYS A 19 -13.77 6.22 1.97
CA LYS A 19 -13.71 4.77 1.72
C LYS A 19 -12.33 4.18 1.99
N LEU A 20 -11.27 5.01 2.02
CA LEU A 20 -9.92 4.52 2.32
C LEU A 20 -9.72 4.17 3.79
N VAL A 21 -10.55 4.71 4.68
CA VAL A 21 -10.48 4.52 6.14
C VAL A 21 -11.63 3.70 6.72
N VAL A 22 -12.55 3.25 5.86
CA VAL A 22 -13.68 2.40 6.27
C VAL A 22 -13.30 0.93 6.10
N ARG A 23 -13.61 0.12 7.12
CA ARG A 23 -13.49 -1.34 7.06
C ARG A 23 -14.75 -1.91 6.41
N HIS A 24 -14.59 -2.94 5.59
CA HIS A 24 -15.73 -3.59 4.96
C HIS A 24 -16.43 -4.52 5.95
N ALA A 25 -15.68 -5.32 6.70
CA ALA A 25 -16.17 -6.09 7.84
C ALA A 25 -15.36 -5.85 9.13
N GLU A 26 -15.90 -6.31 10.26
CA GLU A 26 -15.19 -6.28 11.53
C GLU A 26 -13.95 -7.17 11.49
N GLY A 27 -12.83 -6.68 12.03
CA GLY A 27 -11.56 -7.40 12.04
C GLY A 27 -10.72 -7.29 10.75
N GLU A 28 -11.26 -6.68 9.68
CA GLU A 28 -10.51 -6.46 8.44
C GLU A 28 -9.68 -5.17 8.47
N TRP A 29 -8.64 -5.13 7.64
CA TRP A 29 -7.88 -3.91 7.41
C TRP A 29 -8.59 -2.98 6.42
N THR A 30 -8.50 -1.69 6.69
CA THR A 30 -8.84 -0.63 5.74
C THR A 30 -7.86 -0.62 4.57
N ILE A 31 -8.28 -0.05 3.45
CA ILE A 31 -7.40 0.13 2.28
C ILE A 31 -6.14 0.93 2.66
N LYS A 32 -6.27 1.90 3.57
CA LYS A 32 -5.14 2.69 4.08
C LYS A 32 -4.17 1.86 4.92
N GLU A 33 -4.67 1.00 5.80
CA GLU A 33 -3.83 0.09 6.60
C GLU A 33 -3.07 -0.89 5.70
N ILE A 34 -3.72 -1.45 4.68
CA ILE A 34 -3.08 -2.34 3.69
C ILE A 34 -1.95 -1.61 2.96
N LEU A 35 -2.19 -0.37 2.51
CA LEU A 35 -1.17 0.40 1.79
C LEU A 35 0.05 0.70 2.67
N VAL A 36 -0.17 1.03 3.94
CA VAL A 36 0.92 1.26 4.91
C VAL A 36 1.72 -0.03 5.12
N HIS A 37 1.04 -1.17 5.27
CA HIS A 37 1.71 -2.46 5.45
C HIS A 37 2.63 -2.82 4.27
N VAL A 38 2.16 -2.62 3.03
CA VAL A 38 2.99 -2.85 1.83
C VAL A 38 4.23 -1.94 1.82
N ILE A 39 4.09 -0.66 2.18
CA ILE A 39 5.21 0.30 2.24
C ILE A 39 6.23 -0.13 3.31
N ASP A 40 5.77 -0.58 4.46
CA ASP A 40 6.64 -1.03 5.55
C ASP A 40 7.44 -2.28 5.15
N ASP A 41 6.80 -3.23 4.47
CA ASP A 41 7.49 -4.41 3.94
C ASP A 41 8.52 -4.04 2.87
N GLU A 42 8.15 -3.19 1.90
CA GLU A 42 9.09 -2.70 0.88
C GLU A 42 10.32 -2.03 1.50
N ARG A 43 10.12 -1.23 2.56
CA ARG A 43 11.22 -0.62 3.32
C ARG A 43 12.14 -1.66 3.96
N ILE A 44 11.58 -2.72 4.55
CA ILE A 44 12.37 -3.81 5.13
C ILE A 44 13.16 -4.53 4.05
N TYR A 45 12.55 -4.87 2.91
CA TYR A 45 13.25 -5.52 1.80
C TYR A 45 14.36 -4.64 1.23
N TYR A 46 14.09 -3.35 1.05
CA TYR A 46 15.10 -2.40 0.59
C TYR A 46 16.25 -2.28 1.58
N TYR A 47 15.96 -2.12 2.87
CA TYR A 47 16.98 -2.07 3.92
C TYR A 47 17.82 -3.35 3.97
N ARG A 48 17.20 -4.53 3.90
CA ARG A 48 17.90 -5.82 3.87
C ARG A 48 18.79 -5.97 2.64
N THR A 49 18.32 -5.54 1.48
CA THR A 49 19.09 -5.62 0.22
C THR A 49 20.28 -4.67 0.25
N LEU A 50 20.08 -3.42 0.68
CA LEU A 50 21.16 -2.42 0.73
C LEU A 50 22.18 -2.66 1.85
N ARG A 51 21.79 -3.28 2.95
CA ARG A 51 22.71 -3.59 4.06
C ARG A 51 23.68 -4.74 3.73
N VAL A 52 23.33 -5.59 2.76
CA VAL A 52 24.16 -6.72 2.31
C VAL A 52 24.94 -6.37 1.04
N ALA A 53 24.77 -5.17 0.49
CA ALA A 53 25.49 -4.65 -0.66
C ALA A 53 26.86 -4.06 -0.29
#